data_AF-A0A6V7JGY4-F1
#
_entry.id   AF-A0A6V7JGY4-F1
#
_cell.length_a   1.000
_cell.length_b   1.000
_cell.length_c   1.000
_cell.angle_alpha   90.00
_cell.angle_beta   90.00
_cell.angle_gamma   90.00
#
_symmetry.space_group_name_H-M   'P 1'
#
loop_
_entity.id
_entity.type
_entity.pdbx_description
1 polymer ?
#
loop_
_entity_poly.entity_id
_entity_poly.type
_entity_poly.pdbx_seq_one_letter_code
_entity_poly.pdbx_strand_id
1 'polypeptide(L)'
;YLPMPNLPLPTVAPKGNYGSVLLEPSTRLFDGQGRTLAQTVGDYDDPPTFEALNLPTGVVLYEADLPPGLKDPAVIRADVADRALIYVDNYLVGTLSRGLKIDVAVMQNPYAKRIQILVESQGHLNFGAVVQDWK
;
A
#
# COMPACT_ATOMS: atom_id res chain seq x y z
N TYR A 1 -50.25 6.81 -12.22
CA TYR A 1 -48.81 6.72 -12.58
C TYR A 1 -48.61 7.55 -13.82
N LEU A 2 -47.63 8.45 -13.87
CA LEU A 2 -47.36 9.24 -15.08
C LEU A 2 -46.48 8.42 -16.04
N PRO A 3 -46.74 8.44 -17.36
CA PRO A 3 -45.89 7.78 -18.34
C PRO A 3 -44.51 8.45 -18.36
N MET A 4 -43.44 7.65 -18.51
CA MET A 4 -42.11 8.22 -18.69
C MET A 4 -42.07 9.06 -19.97
N PRO A 5 -41.48 10.27 -19.94
CA PRO A 5 -41.32 11.09 -21.14
C PRO A 5 -40.43 10.37 -22.16
N ASN A 6 -40.81 10.47 -23.43
CA ASN A 6 -40.02 9.92 -24.54
C ASN A 6 -38.80 10.83 -24.80
N LEU A 7 -37.72 10.57 -24.07
CA LEU A 7 -36.44 11.27 -24.23
C LEU A 7 -35.56 10.52 -25.25
N PRO A 8 -34.86 11.24 -26.16
CA PRO A 8 -33.91 10.60 -27.05
C PRO A 8 -32.75 10.01 -26.24
N LEU A 9 -32.30 8.83 -26.64
CA LEU A 9 -31.10 8.23 -26.06
C LEU A 9 -29.88 9.07 -26.43
N PRO A 10 -28.93 9.28 -25.50
CA PRO A 10 -27.70 9.99 -25.81
C PRO A 10 -26.88 9.19 -26.83
N THR A 11 -26.23 9.90 -27.76
CA THR A 11 -25.29 9.27 -28.70
C THR A 11 -24.07 8.76 -27.95
N VAL A 12 -23.69 7.50 -28.22
CA VAL A 12 -22.50 6.88 -27.61
C VAL A 12 -21.24 7.63 -28.01
N ALA A 13 -20.41 8.01 -27.04
CA ALA A 13 -19.13 8.66 -27.32
C ALA A 13 -18.17 7.70 -28.05
N PRO A 14 -17.47 8.16 -29.11
CA PRO A 14 -16.50 7.33 -29.84
C PRO A 14 -15.38 6.85 -28.93
N LYS A 15 -14.77 5.71 -29.27
CA LYS A 15 -13.66 5.09 -28.54
C LYS A 15 -12.45 4.98 -29.48
N GLY A 16 -11.27 5.31 -28.99
CA GLY A 16 -10.01 5.24 -29.75
C GLY A 16 -9.20 3.98 -29.44
N ASN A 17 -8.48 3.47 -30.44
CA ASN A 17 -7.44 2.47 -30.25
C ASN A 17 -6.07 3.16 -30.36
N TYR A 18 -5.52 3.59 -29.23
CA TYR A 18 -4.29 4.39 -29.18
C TYR A 18 -3.00 3.60 -29.39
N GLY A 19 -3.08 2.26 -29.49
CA GLY A 19 -1.92 1.40 -29.64
C GLY A 19 -1.09 1.27 -28.35
N SER A 20 0.15 0.82 -28.51
CA SER A 20 1.07 0.56 -27.38
C SER A 20 1.85 1.80 -27.00
N VAL A 21 2.00 2.03 -25.70
CA VAL A 21 2.87 3.07 -25.12
C VAL A 21 4.04 2.38 -24.41
N LEU A 22 5.27 2.70 -24.82
CA LEU A 22 6.47 2.22 -24.15
C LEU A 22 6.76 3.09 -22.92
N LEU A 23 7.09 2.46 -21.80
CA LEU A 23 7.46 3.14 -20.55
C LEU A 23 8.93 2.86 -20.23
N GLU A 24 9.62 3.87 -19.72
CA GLU A 24 11.00 3.76 -19.22
C GLU A 24 11.00 4.01 -17.71
N PRO A 25 11.78 3.25 -16.91
CA PRO A 25 11.90 3.50 -15.48
C PRO A 25 12.50 4.89 -15.20
N SER A 26 11.85 5.70 -14.36
CA SER A 26 12.32 7.06 -14.02
C SER A 26 13.03 7.15 -12.67
N THR A 27 12.49 6.49 -11.63
CA THR A 27 13.02 6.55 -10.25
C THR A 27 12.68 5.26 -9.50
N ARG A 28 13.45 4.93 -8.46
CA ARG A 28 13.17 3.86 -7.51
C ARG A 28 12.45 4.44 -6.30
N LEU A 29 11.50 3.68 -5.77
CA LEU A 29 10.68 4.09 -4.64
C LEU A 29 11.48 4.63 -3.43
N PHE A 30 12.62 4.02 -3.10
CA PHE A 30 13.42 4.36 -1.92
C PHE A 30 14.69 5.16 -2.21
N ASP A 31 14.92 5.57 -3.47
CA ASP A 31 16.02 6.47 -3.78
C ASP A 31 15.72 7.90 -3.29
N GLY A 32 16.71 8.79 -3.41
CA GLY A 32 16.57 10.16 -2.93
C GLY A 32 15.43 10.92 -3.59
N GLN A 33 15.14 10.68 -4.87
CA GLN A 33 14.03 11.32 -5.58
C GLN A 33 12.68 10.69 -5.23
N GLY A 34 12.60 9.36 -5.13
CA GLY A 34 11.39 8.67 -4.71
C GLY A 34 10.92 9.11 -3.32
N ARG A 35 11.87 9.36 -2.41
CA ARG A 35 11.58 9.86 -1.07
C ARG A 35 11.03 11.29 -1.04
N THR A 36 11.29 12.13 -2.03
CA THR A 36 10.71 13.49 -2.07
C THR A 36 9.22 13.48 -2.42
N LEU A 37 8.68 12.33 -2.87
CA LEU A 37 7.25 12.17 -3.14
C LEU A 37 6.41 12.04 -1.86
N ALA A 38 7.04 11.75 -0.71
CA ALA A 38 6.34 11.64 0.57
C ALA A 38 5.82 13.01 1.02
N GLN A 39 4.51 13.12 1.22
CA GLN A 39 3.87 14.37 1.63
C GLN A 39 4.07 14.70 3.11
N THR A 40 4.13 13.67 3.95
CA THR A 40 4.27 13.78 5.41
C THR A 40 5.32 12.79 5.88
N VAL A 41 6.24 13.24 6.73
CA VAL A 41 7.30 12.42 7.35
C VAL A 41 7.34 12.75 8.83
N GLY A 42 7.42 11.74 9.68
CA GLY A 42 7.54 11.91 11.12
C GLY A 42 7.99 10.62 11.79
N ASP A 43 8.53 10.77 13.00
CA ASP A 43 8.92 9.65 13.86
C ASP A 43 7.80 9.38 14.87
N TYR A 44 7.48 8.11 15.07
CA TYR A 44 6.40 7.65 15.96
C TYR A 44 6.86 6.42 16.73
N ASP A 45 6.45 6.29 17.99
CA ASP A 45 6.77 5.12 18.82
C ASP A 45 6.02 3.85 18.34
N ASP A 46 4.78 4.04 17.86
CA ASP A 46 3.92 3.01 17.27
C ASP A 46 3.54 3.40 15.83
N PRO A 47 3.33 2.44 14.91
CA PRO A 47 2.92 2.74 13.54
C PRO A 47 1.54 3.41 13.53
N PRO A 48 1.43 4.70 13.15
CA PRO A 48 0.14 5.38 13.11
C PRO A 48 -0.73 4.84 11.98
N THR A 49 -2.05 4.97 12.10
CA THR A 49 -2.97 4.68 10.99
C THR A 49 -2.89 5.77 9.92
N PHE A 50 -3.36 5.46 8.71
CA PHE A 50 -3.55 6.41 7.62
C PHE A 50 -4.42 7.59 8.06
N GLU A 51 -5.50 7.34 8.80
CA GLU A 51 -6.36 8.40 9.34
C GLU A 51 -5.64 9.30 10.35
N ALA A 52 -4.79 8.72 11.20
CA ALA A 52 -3.97 9.49 12.15
C ALA A 52 -2.93 10.37 11.43
N LEU A 53 -2.47 9.92 10.25
CA LEU A 53 -1.62 10.69 9.34
C LEU A 53 -2.39 11.68 8.44
N ASN A 54 -3.72 11.76 8.59
CA ASN A 54 -4.61 12.56 7.73
C ASN A 54 -4.47 12.22 6.23
N LEU A 55 -4.26 10.93 5.93
CA LEU A 55 -4.13 10.39 4.59
C LEU A 55 -5.34 9.49 4.25
N PRO A 56 -6.35 9.97 3.51
CA PRO A 56 -7.58 9.20 3.29
C PRO A 56 -7.39 7.98 2.37
N THR A 57 -6.41 8.02 1.46
CA THR A 57 -6.15 6.96 0.46
C THR A 57 -4.68 6.96 0.05
N GLY A 58 -4.22 5.86 -0.52
CA GLY A 58 -2.90 5.78 -1.17
C GLY A 58 -1.98 4.80 -0.48
N VAL A 59 -0.74 5.24 -0.24
CA VAL A 59 0.32 4.41 0.33
C VAL A 59 1.06 5.12 1.46
N VAL A 60 1.45 4.36 2.49
CA VAL A 60 2.31 4.81 3.59
C VAL A 60 3.52 3.91 3.67
N LEU A 61 4.69 4.50 3.85
CA LEU A 61 5.94 3.79 4.10
C LEU A 61 6.27 3.86 5.59
N TYR A 62 6.18 2.74 6.29
CA TYR A 62 6.69 2.61 7.66
C TYR A 62 8.12 2.09 7.61
N GLU A 63 9.04 2.71 8.33
CA GLU A 63 10.44 2.30 8.38
C GLU A 63 10.91 2.20 9.84
N ALA A 64 11.69 1.17 10.14
CA ALA A 64 12.30 0.99 11.45
C ALA A 64 13.68 0.33 11.32
N ASP A 65 14.56 0.59 12.28
CA ASP A 65 15.79 -0.16 12.43
C ASP A 65 15.49 -1.51 13.11
N LEU A 66 16.10 -2.57 12.60
CA LEU A 66 15.97 -3.90 13.15
C LEU A 66 16.86 -4.05 14.39
N PRO A 67 16.39 -4.78 15.43
CA PRO A 67 17.19 -5.03 16.61
C PRO A 67 18.42 -5.90 16.24
N PRO A 68 19.55 -5.72 16.93
CA PRO A 68 20.73 -6.54 16.70
C PRO A 68 20.48 -7.99 17.11
N GLY A 69 21.14 -8.94 16.44
CA GLY A 69 21.14 -10.35 16.84
C GLY A 69 19.87 -11.12 16.46
N LEU A 70 19.16 -10.70 15.41
CA LEU A 70 18.08 -11.50 14.83
C LEU A 70 18.58 -12.89 14.43
N LYS A 71 17.86 -13.92 14.86
CA LYS A 71 18.12 -15.30 14.45
C LYS A 71 17.59 -15.52 13.04
N ASP A 72 18.36 -16.24 12.23
CA ASP A 72 17.96 -16.65 10.88
C ASP A 72 17.32 -18.05 10.93
N PRO A 73 16.11 -18.27 10.38
CA PRO A 73 15.21 -17.27 9.78
C PRO A 73 14.46 -16.43 10.82
N ALA A 74 14.32 -15.15 10.53
CA ALA A 74 13.44 -14.25 11.26
C ALA A 74 12.07 -14.18 10.58
N VAL A 75 11.03 -13.82 11.33
CA VAL A 75 9.67 -13.73 10.83
C VAL A 75 9.11 -12.35 11.17
N ILE A 76 8.52 -11.69 10.17
CA ILE A 76 7.64 -10.55 10.42
C ILE A 76 6.20 -11.03 10.42
N ARG A 77 5.44 -10.62 11.43
CA ARG A 77 4.01 -10.83 11.54
C ARG A 77 3.32 -9.50 11.77
N ALA A 78 2.30 -9.19 10.98
CA ALA A 78 1.48 -8.00 11.16
C ALA A 78 0.07 -8.23 10.61
N ASP A 79 -0.91 -7.62 11.27
CA ASP A 79 -2.23 -7.44 10.68
C ASP A 79 -2.17 -6.17 9.83
N VAL A 80 -2.46 -6.29 8.53
CA VAL A 80 -2.32 -5.22 7.55
C VAL A 80 -3.67 -4.82 6.98
N ALA A 81 -3.89 -3.53 6.80
CA ALA A 81 -5.09 -2.97 6.17
C ALA A 81 -4.68 -2.12 4.94
N ASP A 82 -4.58 -2.66 3.73
CA ASP A 82 -5.03 -4.00 3.30
C ASP A 82 -3.91 -4.86 2.70
N ARG A 83 -2.85 -4.24 2.18
CA ARG A 83 -1.73 -4.94 1.55
C ARG A 83 -0.42 -4.26 1.90
N ALA A 84 0.61 -5.05 2.20
CA ALA A 84 1.96 -4.53 2.41
C ALA A 84 2.98 -5.23 1.52
N LEU A 85 3.97 -4.46 1.07
CA LEU A 85 5.23 -4.95 0.54
C LEU A 85 6.30 -4.81 1.62
N ILE A 86 6.98 -5.91 1.94
CA ILE A 86 8.02 -5.94 2.98
C ILE A 86 9.38 -5.89 2.32
N TYR A 87 10.17 -4.89 2.69
CA TYR A 87 11.54 -4.72 2.25
C TYR A 87 12.49 -4.78 3.42
N VAL A 88 13.64 -5.41 3.19
CA VAL A 88 14.75 -5.49 4.13
C VAL A 88 16.00 -4.98 3.42
N ASP A 89 16.61 -3.92 3.96
CA ASP A 89 17.73 -3.19 3.32
C ASP A 89 17.47 -2.88 1.83
N ASN A 90 16.27 -2.40 1.49
CA ASN A 90 15.75 -2.12 0.13
C ASN A 90 15.48 -3.34 -0.77
N TYR A 91 15.60 -4.58 -0.29
CA TYR A 91 15.25 -5.79 -1.04
C TYR A 91 13.84 -6.26 -0.68
N LEU A 92 12.99 -6.50 -1.67
CA LEU A 92 11.66 -7.07 -1.45
C LEU A 92 11.80 -8.51 -0.95
N VAL A 93 11.31 -8.79 0.25
CA VAL A 93 11.37 -10.14 0.86
C VAL A 93 10.02 -10.84 0.90
N GLY A 94 8.92 -10.09 0.77
CA GLY A 94 7.59 -10.69 0.79
C GLY A 94 6.47 -9.67 0.79
N THR A 95 5.25 -10.18 0.92
CA THR A 95 4.03 -9.37 0.94
C THR A 95 3.08 -9.87 2.02
N LEU A 96 2.39 -8.95 2.68
CA LEU A 96 1.25 -9.25 3.53
C LEU A 96 -0.05 -8.85 2.83
N SER A 97 -1.13 -9.56 3.10
CA SER A 97 -2.43 -9.27 2.51
C SER A 97 -3.57 -9.70 3.42
N ARG A 98 -4.45 -8.74 3.74
CA ARG A 98 -5.71 -8.98 4.44
C ARG A 98 -6.62 -9.91 3.66
N GLY A 99 -6.81 -9.63 2.37
CA GLY A 99 -7.71 -10.38 1.49
C GLY A 99 -7.28 -11.84 1.30
N LEU A 100 -5.97 -12.10 1.22
CA LEU A 100 -5.43 -13.46 1.11
C LEU A 100 -5.13 -14.11 2.47
N LYS A 101 -5.36 -13.40 3.58
CA LYS A 101 -5.04 -13.84 4.94
C LYS A 101 -3.56 -14.23 5.10
N ILE A 102 -2.68 -13.46 4.46
CA ILE A 102 -1.22 -13.61 4.57
C ILE A 102 -0.75 -12.56 5.56
N ASP A 103 -0.51 -12.97 6.80
CA ASP A 103 -0.12 -12.09 7.90
C ASP A 103 1.34 -12.28 8.34
N VAL A 104 2.09 -13.11 7.61
CA VAL A 104 3.48 -13.47 7.91
C VAL A 104 4.34 -13.43 6.66
N ALA A 105 5.55 -12.89 6.78
CA ALA A 105 6.63 -13.06 5.80
C ALA A 105 7.93 -13.49 6.50
N VAL A 106 8.73 -14.30 5.80
CA VAL A 106 10.02 -14.80 6.30
C VAL A 106 11.13 -13.88 5.83
N MET A 107 12.05 -13.54 6.74
CA MET A 107 13.23 -12.74 6.47
C MET A 107 14.47 -13.63 6.63
N GLN A 108 15.25 -13.76 5.55
CA GLN A 108 16.45 -14.59 5.48
C GLN A 108 17.71 -13.73 5.40
N ASN A 109 17.85 -12.79 6.35
CA ASN A 109 19.05 -11.96 6.46
C ASN A 109 19.28 -11.55 7.94
N PRO A 110 20.13 -12.27 8.69
CA PRO A 110 20.43 -11.96 10.09
C PRO A 110 21.24 -10.66 10.27
N TYR A 111 21.82 -10.13 9.18
CA TYR A 111 22.61 -8.90 9.20
C TYR A 111 21.82 -7.67 8.74
N ALA A 112 20.53 -7.86 8.45
CA ALA A 112 19.65 -6.79 8.06
C ALA A 112 19.60 -5.69 9.11
N LYS A 113 19.69 -4.43 8.66
CA LYS A 113 19.68 -3.28 9.57
C LYS A 113 18.37 -2.54 9.56
N ARG A 114 17.68 -2.52 8.43
CA ARG A 114 16.46 -1.74 8.26
C ARG A 114 15.35 -2.58 7.66
N ILE A 115 14.14 -2.37 8.18
CA ILE A 115 12.90 -2.85 7.59
C ILE A 115 12.09 -1.67 7.08
N GLN A 116 11.45 -1.89 5.94
CA GLN A 116 10.60 -0.89 5.28
C GLN A 116 9.34 -1.60 4.80
N ILE A 117 8.19 -1.10 5.24
CA ILE A 117 6.88 -1.72 5.01
C ILE A 117 6.04 -0.70 4.25
N LEU A 118 5.86 -0.93 2.95
CA LEU A 118 5.00 -0.09 2.13
C LEU A 118 3.58 -0.65 2.17
N VAL A 119 2.69 0.05 2.85
CA VAL A 119 1.27 -0.32 3.02
C VAL A 119 0.44 0.44 2.00
N GLU A 120 -0.51 -0.25 1.37
CA GLU A 120 -1.50 0.28 0.45
C GLU A 120 -2.90 0.13 1.05
N SER A 121 -3.64 1.23 1.10
CA SER A 121 -5.09 1.22 1.38
C SER A 121 -5.84 0.89 0.09
N GLN A 122 -6.55 -0.24 0.06
CA GLN A 122 -7.31 -0.69 -1.12
C GLN A 122 -8.77 -0.25 -1.08
N GLY A 123 -9.10 0.69 -0.20
CA GLY A 123 -10.42 1.28 -0.01
C GLY A 123 -11.11 0.79 1.26
N HIS A 124 -11.84 1.71 1.89
CA HIS A 124 -12.67 1.41 3.07
C HIS A 124 -13.87 0.55 2.71
N LEU A 125 -14.22 -0.36 3.61
CA LEU A 125 -15.49 -1.10 3.53
C LEU A 125 -16.68 -0.13 3.58
N ASN A 126 -17.59 -0.26 2.61
CA ASN A 126 -18.77 0.60 2.49
C ASN A 126 -20.08 -0.07 2.98
N PHE A 127 -20.00 -1.29 3.49
CA PHE A 127 -21.15 -2.06 3.97
C PHE A 127 -20.75 -3.08 5.05
N GLY A 128 -21.69 -3.44 5.92
CA GLY A 128 -21.52 -4.51 6.92
C GLY A 128 -21.21 -3.99 8.33
N ALA A 129 -20.80 -4.90 9.22
CA ALA A 129 -20.57 -4.59 10.63
C ALA A 129 -19.19 -3.94 10.92
N VAL A 130 -18.29 -3.93 9.94
CA VAL A 130 -16.89 -3.49 10.09
C VAL A 130 -16.60 -2.27 9.21
N VAL A 131 -17.56 -1.35 9.09
CA VAL A 131 -17.42 -0.13 8.27
C VAL A 131 -16.44 0.88 8.90
N GLN A 132 -16.18 0.77 10.20
CA GLN A 132 -15.04 1.44 10.84
C GLN A 132 -13.76 0.67 10.51
N ASP A 133 -13.26 0.92 9.30
CA ASP A 133 -12.18 0.17 8.67
C ASP A 133 -10.90 1.00 8.57
N TRP A 134 -10.20 1.15 9.70
CA TRP A 134 -8.94 1.89 9.76
C TRP A 134 -7.87 1.28 8.86
N LYS A 135 -7.02 2.13 8.28
CA LYS A 135 -5.96 1.73 7.36
C LYS A 135 -4.59 1.98 7.96
#